data_AF-A0A7L2MF37-F1
#
_entry.id   AF-A0A7L2MF37-F1
#
_cell.length_a   1.000
_cell.length_b   1.000
_cell.length_c   1.000
_cell.angle_alpha   90.00
_cell.angle_beta   90.00
_cell.angle_gamma   90.00
#
_symmetry.space_group_name_H-M   'P 1'
#
loop_
_entity.id
_entity.type
_entity.pdbx_description
1 polymer ?
#
loop_
_entity_poly.entity_id
_entity_poly.type
_entity_poly.pdbx_seq_one_letter_code
_entity_poly.pdbx_strand_id
1 'polypeptide(L)'
;GYAGFIPCIADTVGMTFIPSVNKAMKEFDRRQLLERNPPFTLGTRFPLTHWPDTKVYSRAGLIPTYAGHVPHLQDIHGLTYGDGTRESYRCEQRRRGRAL
;
A
#
# COMPACT_ATOMS: atom_id res chain seq x y z
N GLY A 1 22.11 -14.32 27.47
CA GLY A 1 20.68 -14.00 27.33
C GLY A 1 20.50 -12.98 26.23
N TYR A 2 19.40 -13.04 25.47
CA TYR A 2 19.07 -12.04 24.45
C TYR A 2 18.42 -10.82 25.11
N ALA A 3 18.99 -9.63 24.92
CA ALA A 3 18.53 -8.39 25.57
C ALA A 3 17.40 -7.67 24.83
N GLY A 4 16.96 -8.17 23.67
CA GLY A 4 15.99 -7.49 22.80
C GLY A 4 16.64 -6.54 21.79
N PHE A 5 15.89 -6.21 20.74
CA PHE A 5 16.26 -5.16 19.78
C PHE A 5 15.60 -3.84 20.21
N ILE A 6 16.39 -2.77 20.25
CA ILE A 6 15.90 -1.41 20.56
C ILE A 6 16.11 -0.55 19.31
N PRO A 7 15.03 -0.05 18.68
CA PRO A 7 15.15 0.78 17.50
C PRO A 7 15.90 2.07 17.81
N CYS A 8 16.68 2.59 16.86
CA CYS A 8 17.46 3.83 16.98
C CYS A 8 18.54 3.85 18.08
N ILE A 9 18.82 2.73 18.77
CA ILE A 9 19.83 2.70 19.85
C ILE A 9 21.26 2.94 19.34
N ALA A 10 21.53 2.59 18.08
CA ALA A 10 22.80 2.86 17.41
C ALA A 10 23.14 4.36 17.36
N ASP A 11 22.12 5.24 17.41
CA ASP A 11 22.29 6.70 17.38
C ASP A 11 22.62 7.27 18.79
N THR A 12 22.74 6.40 19.81
CA THR A 12 22.95 6.76 21.23
C THR A 12 24.28 6.28 21.79
N VAL A 13 25.34 6.42 20.99
CA VAL A 13 26.71 6.06 21.39
C VAL A 13 27.19 6.91 22.57
N GLY A 14 27.90 6.29 23.51
CA GLY A 14 28.54 6.98 24.64
C GLY A 14 27.63 7.22 25.86
N MET A 15 26.40 6.70 25.84
CA MET A 15 25.45 6.78 26.96
C MET A 15 25.35 5.45 27.71
N THR A 16 24.99 5.50 28.99
CA THR A 16 24.63 4.31 29.75
C THR A 16 23.27 3.78 29.29
N PHE A 17 23.03 2.49 29.53
CA PHE A 17 21.91 1.77 28.92
C PHE A 17 20.54 2.45 29.12
N ILE A 18 20.17 2.82 30.35
CA ILE A 18 18.84 3.40 30.64
C ILE A 18 18.62 4.74 29.90
N PRO A 19 19.53 5.73 29.97
CA PRO A 19 19.46 6.93 29.14
C PRO A 19 19.43 6.65 27.63
N SER A 20 20.24 5.70 27.14
CA SER A 20 20.25 5.30 25.73
C SER A 20 18.89 4.80 25.26
N VAL A 21 18.26 3.89 26.02
CA VAL A 21 16.95 3.34 25.69
C VAL A 21 15.90 4.45 25.65
N ASN A 22 15.84 5.31 26.67
CA ASN A 22 14.85 6.39 26.73
C ASN A 22 14.99 7.36 25.54
N LYS A 23 16.22 7.72 25.18
CA LYS A 23 16.47 8.60 24.03
C LYS A 23 16.11 7.92 22.70
N ALA A 24 16.50 6.65 22.54
CA ALA A 24 16.23 5.87 21.34
C ALA A 24 14.72 5.68 21.10
N MET A 25 13.97 5.34 22.15
CA MET A 25 12.52 5.19 22.08
C MET A 25 11.82 6.51 21.73
N LYS A 26 12.23 7.63 22.32
CA LYS A 26 11.67 8.94 22.01
C LYS A 26 11.92 9.36 20.56
N GLU A 27 13.10 9.06 20.03
CA GLU A 27 13.43 9.34 18.63
C GLU A 27 12.66 8.44 17.67
N PHE A 28 12.49 7.16 18.02
CA PHE A 28 11.66 6.24 17.26
C PHE A 28 10.20 6.72 17.18
N ASP A 29 9.60 7.12 18.30
CA ASP A 29 8.23 7.66 18.34
C ASP A 29 8.08 8.90 17.44
N ARG A 30 9.08 9.80 17.47
CA ARG A 30 9.11 10.99 16.61
C ARG A 30 9.15 10.61 15.12
N ARG A 31 9.99 9.64 14.74
CA ARG A 31 10.08 9.16 13.35
C ARG A 31 8.79 8.48 12.90
N GLN A 32 8.20 7.64 13.75
CA GLN A 32 6.91 6.99 13.48
C GLN A 32 5.79 8.01 13.27
N LEU A 33 5.76 9.09 14.07
CA LEU A 33 4.78 10.15 13.89
C LEU A 33 4.95 10.85 12.54
N LEU A 34 6.20 11.16 12.13
CA LEU A 34 6.49 11.85 10.88
C LEU A 34 6.26 10.99 9.64
N GLU A 35 6.60 9.69 9.70
CA GLU A 35 6.34 8.75 8.60
C GLU A 35 4.83 8.54 8.39
N ARG A 36 4.06 8.49 9.48
CA ARG A 36 2.59 8.34 9.42
C ARG A 36 1.86 9.65 9.14
N ASN A 37 2.47 10.77 9.52
CA ASN A 37 1.91 12.12 9.36
C ASN A 37 2.99 13.04 8.77
N PRO A 38 3.31 12.90 7.47
CA PRO A 38 4.28 13.78 6.83
C PRO A 38 3.82 15.25 6.97
N PRO A 39 4.73 16.18 7.29
CA PRO A 39 4.35 17.59 7.42
C PRO A 39 3.73 18.08 6.12
N PHE A 40 2.60 18.78 6.22
CA PHE A 40 1.83 19.32 5.11
C PHE A 40 2.60 20.47 4.44
N THR A 41 3.64 20.16 3.68
CA THR A 41 4.42 21.13 2.92
C THR A 41 4.02 21.07 1.45
N LEU A 42 3.53 22.21 0.93
CA LEU A 42 3.17 22.45 -0.48
C LEU A 42 1.90 21.78 -1.03
N GLY A 43 0.74 21.99 -0.38
CA GLY A 43 -0.56 22.05 -1.08
C GLY A 43 -1.07 20.80 -1.79
N THR A 44 -0.32 19.71 -1.78
CA THR A 44 -0.75 18.40 -2.27
C THR A 44 -1.27 17.64 -1.06
N ARG A 45 -2.59 17.47 -1.02
CA ARG A 45 -3.21 16.54 -0.08
C ARG A 45 -2.57 15.17 -0.38
N PHE A 46 -1.84 14.59 0.57
CA PHE A 46 -1.59 13.15 0.51
C PHE A 46 -2.97 12.48 0.38
N PRO A 47 -3.11 11.45 -0.47
CA PRO A 47 -4.38 10.78 -0.64
C PRO A 47 -4.90 10.39 0.74
N LEU A 48 -6.21 10.58 0.98
CA LEU A 48 -6.89 10.30 2.26
C LEU A 48 -6.59 8.89 2.78
N THR A 49 -6.15 8.00 1.88
CA THR A 49 -5.69 6.67 2.18
C THR A 49 -4.30 6.47 1.56
N HIS A 50 -3.38 5.81 2.28
CA HIS A 50 -2.09 5.36 1.74
C HIS A 50 -2.25 4.37 0.57
N TRP A 51 -3.44 3.78 0.43
CA TRP A 51 -3.82 3.01 -0.73
C TRP A 51 -3.91 3.95 -1.93
N PRO A 52 -3.10 3.75 -2.98
CA PRO A 52 -3.32 4.47 -4.21
C PRO A 52 -4.76 4.21 -4.66
N ASP A 53 -5.44 5.24 -5.18
CA ASP A 53 -6.75 5.10 -5.85
C ASP A 53 -6.62 4.33 -7.19
N THR A 54 -5.69 3.37 -7.22
CA THR A 54 -5.52 2.41 -8.29
C THR A 54 -6.65 1.41 -8.19
N LYS A 55 -7.69 1.68 -8.97
CA LYS A 55 -8.62 0.64 -9.41
C LYS A 55 -7.78 -0.52 -9.96
N VAL A 56 -7.74 -1.63 -9.23
CA VAL A 56 -7.00 -2.85 -9.60
C VAL A 56 -7.41 -3.30 -11.01
N TYR A 57 -8.70 -3.15 -11.35
CA TYR A 57 -9.24 -3.39 -12.68
C TYR A 57 -9.37 -2.07 -13.42
N SER A 58 -8.69 -1.97 -14.56
CA SER A 58 -8.74 -0.80 -15.43
C SER A 58 -9.16 -1.18 -16.85
N ARG A 59 -9.60 -0.19 -17.63
CA ARG A 59 -9.92 -0.36 -19.06
C ARG A 59 -8.73 -0.84 -19.90
N ALA A 60 -7.49 -0.68 -19.41
CA ALA A 60 -6.28 -1.10 -20.11
C ALA A 60 -6.05 -2.63 -20.09
N GLY A 61 -6.77 -3.37 -19.23
CA GLY A 61 -6.53 -4.78 -18.96
C GLY A 61 -5.51 -4.99 -17.84
N LEU A 62 -5.23 -6.25 -17.53
CA LEU A 62 -4.28 -6.66 -16.50
C LEU A 62 -3.00 -7.24 -17.11
N ILE A 63 -1.91 -7.17 -16.37
CA ILE A 63 -0.65 -7.83 -16.75
C ILE A 63 -0.82 -9.36 -16.70
N PRO A 64 -0.22 -10.12 -17.63
CA PRO A 64 -0.36 -11.58 -17.68
C PRO A 64 0.01 -12.33 -16.40
N THR A 65 0.91 -11.75 -15.58
CA THR A 65 1.37 -12.33 -14.31
C THR A 65 0.48 -11.98 -13.12
N TYR A 66 -0.60 -11.21 -13.32
CA TYR A 66 -1.53 -10.90 -12.24
C TYR A 66 -2.29 -12.17 -11.85
N ALA A 67 -2.03 -12.67 -10.64
CA ALA A 67 -2.62 -13.90 -10.11
C ALA A 67 -3.81 -13.66 -9.17
N GLY A 68 -4.25 -12.40 -9.02
CA GLY A 68 -5.40 -12.07 -8.20
C GLY A 68 -6.72 -12.43 -8.88
N HIS A 69 -7.82 -12.23 -8.15
CA HIS A 69 -9.17 -12.42 -8.69
C HIS A 69 -9.42 -11.48 -9.89
N VAL A 70 -10.19 -11.93 -10.89
CA VAL A 70 -10.66 -11.11 -12.02
C VAL A 70 -12.16 -11.36 -12.23
N PRO A 71 -13.03 -10.33 -12.10
CA PRO A 71 -14.48 -10.49 -12.27
C PRO A 71 -14.85 -10.95 -13.68
N HIS A 72 -15.82 -11.87 -13.81
CA HIS A 72 -16.35 -12.40 -15.09
C HIS A 72 -15.35 -13.14 -15.99
N LEU A 73 -14.07 -13.25 -15.59
CA LEU A 73 -13.05 -13.90 -16.42
C LEU A 73 -13.34 -15.39 -16.67
N GLN A 74 -14.01 -16.05 -15.71
CA GLN A 74 -14.38 -17.47 -15.83
C GLN A 74 -15.36 -17.74 -16.98
N ASP A 75 -16.19 -16.77 -17.35
CA ASP A 75 -17.18 -16.90 -18.43
C ASP A 75 -16.59 -16.50 -19.80
N ILE A 76 -15.41 -15.88 -19.81
CA ILE A 76 -14.75 -15.34 -20.99
C ILE A 76 -13.67 -16.32 -21.49
N HIS A 77 -13.83 -16.81 -22.71
CA HIS A 77 -12.95 -17.79 -23.32
C HIS A 77 -12.58 -17.41 -24.76
N GLY A 78 -11.53 -18.03 -25.30
CA GLY A 78 -11.09 -17.79 -26.69
C GLY A 78 -10.33 -16.47 -26.92
N LEU A 79 -9.93 -15.77 -25.85
CA LEU A 79 -9.19 -14.51 -25.91
C LEU A 79 -7.81 -14.66 -25.25
N THR A 80 -6.88 -13.77 -25.62
CA THR A 80 -5.64 -13.62 -24.85
C THR A 80 -5.96 -13.10 -23.44
N TYR A 81 -5.07 -13.30 -22.48
CA TYR A 81 -5.30 -12.81 -21.11
C TYR A 81 -5.55 -11.29 -21.05
N GLY A 82 -4.79 -10.52 -21.85
CA GLY A 82 -4.96 -9.07 -21.94
C GLY A 82 -6.34 -8.68 -22.47
N ASP A 83 -6.80 -9.34 -23.54
CA ASP A 83 -8.12 -9.05 -24.12
C ASP A 83 -9.27 -9.55 -23.23
N GLY A 84 -9.10 -10.73 -22.62
CA GLY A 84 -10.06 -11.30 -21.68
C GLY A 84 -10.31 -10.39 -20.48
N THR A 85 -9.24 -9.85 -19.87
CA THR A 85 -9.34 -8.92 -18.73
C THR A 85 -9.91 -7.54 -19.12
N ARG A 86 -9.78 -7.11 -20.37
CA ARG A 86 -10.45 -5.91 -20.89
C ARG A 86 -11.96 -6.12 -21.07
N GLU A 87 -12.36 -7.27 -21.58
CA GLU A 87 -13.78 -7.61 -21.72
C GLU A 87 -14.41 -7.84 -20.34
N SER A 88 -13.68 -8.47 -19.42
CA SER A 88 -14.09 -8.67 -18.03
C SER A 88 -14.38 -7.35 -17.32
N TYR A 89 -13.55 -6.32 -17.53
CA TYR A 89 -13.79 -4.95 -17.06
C TYR A 89 -15.08 -4.36 -17.64
N ARG A 90 -15.38 -4.56 -18.92
CA ARG A 90 -16.62 -4.04 -19.53
C ARG A 90 -17.86 -4.72 -18.95
N CYS A 91 -17.82 -6.04 -18.76
CA CYS A 91 -18.89 -6.78 -18.10
C CYS A 91 -19.15 -6.25 -16.68
N GLU A 92 -18.07 -5.98 -15.95
CA GLU A 92 -18.11 -5.43 -14.60
C GLU A 92 -18.75 -4.03 -14.54
N GLN A 93 -18.39 -3.14 -15.46
CA GLN A 93 -19.02 -1.81 -15.57
C GLN A 93 -20.51 -1.91 -15.93
N ARG A 94 -20.90 -2.81 -16.84
CA ARG A 94 -22.30 -3.04 -17.19
C ARG A 94 -23.10 -3.53 -15.98
N ARG A 95 -22.54 -4.44 -15.18
CA ARG A 95 -23.17 -4.94 -13.94
C ARG A 95 -23.37 -3.80 -12.94
N ARG A 96 -22.35 -2.96 -12.72
CA ARG A 96 -22.45 -1.81 -11.81
C ARG A 96 -23.49 -0.79 -12.28
N GLY A 97 -23.53 -0.50 -13.57
CA GLY A 97 -24.51 0.44 -14.14
C GLY A 97 -25.96 -0.05 -14.08
N ARG A 98 -26.21 -1.35 -13.89
CA ARG A 98 -27.55 -1.92 -13.66
C ARG A 98 -27.96 -1.98 -12.19
N ALA A 99 -27.01 -1.79 -11.28
CA ALA A 99 -27.26 -1.83 -9.84
C ALA A 99 -27.56 -0.44 -9.23
N LEU A 100 -27.60 0.59 -10.08
CA LEU A 100 -27.95 1.98 -9.77
C LEU A 100 -29.33 2.28 -10.38
#